data_AF-A0A453M419-F1
#
_entry.id   AF-A0A453M419-F1
#
_cell.length_a   1.000
_cell.length_b   1.000
_cell.length_c   1.000
_cell.angle_alpha   90.00
_cell.angle_beta   90.00
_cell.angle_gamma   90.00
#
_symmetry.space_group_name_H-M   'P 1'
#
loop_
_entity.id
_entity.type
_entity.pdbx_description
1 polymer ?
#
loop_
_entity_poly.entity_id
_entity_poly.type
_entity_poly.pdbx_seq_one_letter_code
_entity_poly.pdbx_strand_id
1 'polypeptide(L)' 'MLLKYLSWKRTAKPHGSITDDEVHVELVQEKLYMQGFDEKGRPLVYLFLARHFPAKRDLDEFKRYVIYILDNTCTRYIS' A
#
# COMPACT_ATOMS: atom_id res chain seq x y z
N MET A 1 -0.76 6.77 19.57
CA MET A 1 -0.68 6.33 18.15
C MET A 1 -0.58 7.50 17.18
N LEU A 2 -1.48 8.49 17.25
CA LEU A 2 -1.50 9.62 16.30
C LEU A 2 -0.18 10.38 16.18
N LEU A 3 0.43 10.83 17.29
CA LEU A 3 1.69 11.59 17.23
C LEU A 3 2.85 10.80 16.61
N LYS A 4 2.96 9.50 16.96
CA LYS A 4 3.96 8.60 16.35
C LYS A 4 3.74 8.46 14.85
N TYR A 5 2.48 8.29 14.43
CA TYR A 5 2.11 8.23 13.02
C TYR A 5 2.42 9.55 12.30
N LEU A 6 2.11 10.72 12.86
CA LEU A 6 2.38 12.01 12.23
C LEU A 6 3.88 12.25 12.06
N SER A 7 4.70 11.89 13.05
CA SER A 7 6.15 11.95 12.94
C SER A 7 6.68 11.03 11.82
N TRP A 8 6.21 9.78 11.76
CA TRP A 8 6.57 8.84 10.70
C TRP A 8 6.04 9.25 9.32
N LYS A 9 4.83 9.78 9.23
CA LYS A 9 4.19 10.18 7.97
C LYS A 9 5.05 11.22 7.24
N ARG A 10 5.62 12.18 7.96
CA ARG A 10 6.48 13.23 7.40
C ARG A 10 7.74 12.67 6.74
N THR A 11 8.31 11.60 7.28
CA THR A 11 9.51 10.97 6.71
C THR A 11 9.16 9.95 5.64
N ALA A 12 8.05 9.22 5.79
CA ALA A 12 7.64 8.17 4.88
C ALA A 12 6.92 8.68 3.62
N LYS A 13 6.25 9.84 3.71
CA LYS A 13 5.49 10.48 2.62
C LYS A 13 5.75 12.00 2.62
N PRO A 14 6.94 12.45 2.17
CA PRO A 14 7.31 13.87 2.23
C PRO A 14 6.37 14.76 1.41
N HIS A 15 5.76 14.21 0.35
CA HIS A 15 4.78 14.90 -0.50
C HIS A 15 3.33 14.69 -0.04
N GLY A 16 3.11 14.09 1.14
CA GLY A 16 1.79 13.88 1.75
C GLY A 16 1.09 12.57 1.36
N SER A 17 1.28 12.14 0.11
CA SER A 17 0.80 10.87 -0.46
C SER A 17 1.91 10.20 -1.27
N ILE A 18 1.68 8.95 -1.66
CA ILE A 18 2.52 8.21 -2.62
C ILE A 18 1.73 8.11 -3.92
N THR A 19 2.34 8.44 -5.05
CA THR A 19 1.71 8.36 -6.38
C THR A 19 1.92 7.01 -7.05
N ASP A 20 1.14 6.71 -8.08
CA ASP A 20 1.29 5.49 -8.89
C ASP A 20 2.69 5.40 -9.53
N ASP A 21 3.26 6.53 -9.96
CA ASP A 21 4.60 6.59 -10.55
C ASP A 21 5.70 6.20 -9.55
N GLU A 22 5.56 6.57 -8.27
CA GLU A 22 6.54 6.26 -7.22
C GLU A 22 6.61 4.77 -6.86
N VAL A 23 5.63 3.98 -7.30
CA VAL A 23 5.47 2.56 -7.02
C VAL A 23 5.20 1.73 -8.28
N HIS A 24 5.49 2.28 -9.46
CA HIS A 24 5.09 1.70 -10.73
C HIS A 24 5.59 0.26 -10.93
N VAL A 25 6.86 -0.03 -10.61
CA VAL A 25 7.48 -1.35 -10.80
C VAL A 25 6.81 -2.39 -9.92
N GLU A 26 6.46 -2.02 -8.69
CA GLU A 26 5.72 -2.87 -7.76
C GLU A 26 4.24 -3.02 -8.15
N LEU A 27 3.63 -1.94 -8.67
CA LEU A 27 2.22 -1.89 -9.09
C LEU A 27 1.95 -2.78 -10.30
N VAL A 28 2.81 -2.74 -11.33
CA VAL A 28 2.64 -3.55 -12.55
C VAL A 28 2.84 -5.06 -12.35
N GLN A 29 3.37 -5.49 -11.21
CA GLN A 29 3.44 -6.92 -10.87
C GLN A 29 2.07 -7.51 -10.57
N GLU A 30 1.06 -6.67 -10.34
CA GLU A 30 -0.33 -7.07 -10.10
C GLU A 30 -0.46 -8.18 -9.05
N LYS A 31 0.40 -8.13 -8.03
CA LYS A 31 0.41 -9.15 -6.98
C LYS A 31 -0.60 -8.87 -5.89
N LEU A 32 -1.21 -7.69 -5.87
CA LEU A 32 -2.16 -7.31 -4.84
C LEU A 32 -3.37 -6.61 -5.43
N TYR A 33 -4.56 -7.00 -4.97
CA TYR A 33 -5.83 -6.39 -5.36
C TYR A 33 -6.65 -6.03 -4.13
N MET A 34 -7.39 -4.93 -4.22
CA MET A 34 -8.33 -4.50 -3.19
C MET A 34 -9.75 -4.64 -3.75
N GLN A 35 -10.55 -5.56 -3.22
CA GLN A 35 -11.90 -5.80 -3.74
C GLN A 35 -12.87 -6.30 -2.66
N GLY A 36 -14.02 -5.66 -2.57
CA GLY A 36 -15.08 -6.07 -1.64
C GLY A 36 -14.74 -5.82 -0.17
N PHE A 37 -15.65 -6.30 0.67
CA PHE A 37 -15.63 -6.14 2.11
C PHE A 37 -16.03 -7.47 2.76
N ASP A 38 -15.59 -7.71 3.98
CA ASP A 38 -16.10 -8.82 4.77
C ASP A 38 -17.46 -8.51 5.40
N GLU A 39 -18.00 -9.48 6.14
CA GLU A 39 -19.30 -9.36 6.83
C GLU A 39 -19.38 -8.19 7.83
N LYS A 40 -18.23 -7.64 8.24
CA LYS A 40 -18.12 -6.50 9.17
C LYS A 40 -17.84 -5.18 8.44
N GLY A 41 -17.89 -5.17 7.11
CA GLY A 41 -17.60 -3.97 6.31
C GLY A 41 -16.12 -3.59 6.30
N ARG A 42 -15.20 -4.52 6.56
CA ARG A 42 -13.75 -4.26 6.47
C ARG A 42 -13.28 -4.51 5.02
N PRO A 43 -12.58 -3.56 4.37
CA PRO A 43 -12.03 -3.75 3.03
C PRO A 43 -11.12 -4.96 2.97
N LEU A 44 -11.24 -5.74 1.91
CA LEU A 44 -10.42 -6.93 1.67
C LEU A 44 -9.26 -6.63 0.73
N VAL A 45 -8.10 -7.18 1.09
CA VAL A 45 -6.86 -7.13 0.33
C VAL A 45 -6.42 -8.54 -0.01
N TYR A 46 -6.25 -8.84 -1.29
CA TYR A 46 -5.83 -10.14 -1.79
C TYR A 46 -4.39 -10.07 -2.28
N LEU A 47 -3.53 -10.98 -1.80
CA LEU A 47 -2.14 -11.10 -2.20
C LEU A 47 -1.90 -12.40 -2.98
N PHE A 48 -1.46 -12.27 -4.22
CA PHE A 48 -1.05 -13.37 -5.09
C PHE A 48 0.43 -13.64 -4.89
N LEU A 49 0.76 -14.48 -3.91
CA LEU A 49 2.14 -14.84 -3.56
C LEU A 49 2.93 -15.43 -4.75
N ALA A 50 2.26 -16.11 -5.68
CA ALA A 50 2.88 -16.63 -6.90
C ALA A 50 3.48 -15.53 -7.80
N ARG A 51 3.05 -14.28 -7.64
CA ARG A 51 3.58 -13.10 -8.36
C ARG A 51 4.59 -12.31 -7.52
N HIS A 52 4.94 -12.79 -6.32
CA HIS A 52 5.90 -12.14 -5.44
C HIS A 52 7.33 -12.67 -5.71
N PHE A 53 8.18 -11.84 -6.33
CA PHE A 53 9.57 -12.19 -6.65
C PHE A 53 10.57 -11.38 -5.80
N PRO A 54 10.84 -11.80 -4.54
CA PRO A 54 11.62 -11.01 -3.59
C PRO A 54 13.09 -10.81 -4.01
N ALA A 55 13.64 -11.69 -4.83
CA ALA A 55 15.03 -11.62 -5.30
C ALA A 55 15.29 -10.46 -6.29
N LYS A 56 14.24 -9.88 -6.88
CA LYS A 56 14.35 -8.85 -7.92
C LYS A 56 13.78 -7.48 -7.52
N ARG A 57 13.37 -7.31 -6.25
CA ARG A 57 12.70 -6.08 -5.81
C ARG A 57 13.69 -4.97 -5.46
N ASP A 58 13.29 -3.73 -5.70
CA ASP A 58 13.80 -2.60 -4.94
C ASP A 58 13.06 -2.57 -3.59
N LEU A 59 13.82 -2.64 -2.49
CA LEU A 59 13.25 -2.65 -1.15
C LEU A 59 12.61 -1.30 -0.80
N ASP A 60 13.14 -0.19 -1.32
CA ASP A 60 12.62 1.13 -0.99
C ASP A 60 11.33 1.43 -1.74
N GLU A 61 11.25 1.08 -3.04
CA GLU A 61 9.97 1.08 -3.76
C GLU A 61 8.96 0.13 -3.12
N PHE A 62 9.37 -1.08 -2.71
CA PHE A 62 8.46 -2.01 -2.04
C PHE A 62 7.87 -1.44 -0.74
N LYS A 63 8.67 -0.73 0.07
CA LYS A 63 8.15 -0.04 1.27
C LYS A 63 7.13 1.04 0.89
N ARG A 64 7.42 1.85 -0.14
CA ARG A 64 6.47 2.85 -0.65
C ARG A 64 5.18 2.19 -1.13
N TYR A 65 5.28 1.09 -1.86
CA TYR A 65 4.14 0.31 -2.35
C TYR A 65 3.26 -0.21 -1.20
N VAL A 66 3.86 -0.73 -0.12
CA VAL A 66 3.10 -1.16 1.06
C VAL A 66 2.33 0.01 1.68
N ILE A 67 2.96 1.19 1.80
CA ILE A 67 2.29 2.39 2.34
C ILE A 67 1.16 2.83 1.41
N TYR A 68 1.40 2.86 0.10
CA TYR A 68 0.42 3.20 -0.93
C TYR A 68 -0.83 2.31 -0.85
N ILE A 69 -0.65 0.99 -0.74
CA ILE A 69 -1.76 0.04 -0.60
C ILE A 69 -2.54 0.27 0.70
N LEU A 70 -1.85 0.50 1.82
CA LEU A 70 -2.51 0.72 3.10
C LEU A 70 -3.31 2.03 3.11
N ASP A 71 -2.77 3.12 2.53
CA ASP A 71 -3.49 4.38 2.37
C ASP A 71 -4.77 4.17 1.54
N ASN A 72 -4.67 3.51 0.38
CA ASN A 72 -5.80 3.21 -0.50
C ASN A 72 -6.82 2.25 0.14
N THR A 73 -6.38 1.37 1.04
CA THR A 73 -7.29 0.52 1.81
C THR A 73 -8.04 1.36 2.84
N CYS A 74 -7.38 2.32 3.48
CA CYS A 74 -7.99 3.21 4.48
C CYS A 74 -9.02 4.16 3.87
N THR A 75 -8.82 4.65 2.64
CA THR A 75 -9.79 5.54 1.97
C THR A 75 -11.13 4.84 1.72
N ARG A 76 -11.12 3.51 1.53
CA ARG A 76 -12.34 2.70 1.35
C ARG A 76 -13.15 2.47 2.63
N TYR A 77 -12.62 2.83 3.80
CA TYR A 77 -13.43 2.86 5.03
C TYR A 77 -14.28 4.13 5.14
N ILE A 78 -13.98 5.16 4.36
CA ILE A 78 -14.61 6.49 4.48
C ILE A 78 -15.70 6.70 3.39
N SER A 79 -15.80 5.77 2.44
CA SER A 79 -16.82 5.70 1.38
C SER A 79 -17.98 4.79 1.75
#